data_AF-A0ABC9U1Z4-F1
#
_entry.id   AF-A0ABC9U1Z4-F1
#
_cell.length_a   1.000
_cell.length_b   1.000
_cell.length_c   1.000
_cell.angle_alpha   90.00
_cell.angle_beta   90.00
_cell.angle_gamma   90.00
#
_symmetry.space_group_name_H-M   'P 1'
#
loop_
_entity.id
_entity.type
_entity.pdbx_description
1 polymer ?
#
loop_
_entity_poly.entity_id
_entity_poly.type
_entity_poly.pdbx_seq_one_letter_code
_entity_poly.pdbx_strand_id
1 'polypeptide(L)' 'MVYECIKAFCVDSVDDNGFCVDNECEQIQEGSMWKPDDSKTTLTGAEVRLNDLTGMRWIEISNERLGSHFKRLN' A
#
# COMPACT_ATOMS: atom_id res chain seq x y z
N MET A 1 5.96 3.97 12.68
CA MET A 1 6.78 4.36 11.51
C MET A 1 5.85 4.81 10.41
N VAL A 2 6.12 5.94 9.75
CA VAL A 2 5.27 6.46 8.65
C VAL A 2 6.09 6.54 7.37
N TYR A 3 5.45 6.30 6.24
CA TYR A 3 6.00 6.37 4.90
C TYR A 3 5.24 7.42 4.10
N GLU A 4 5.98 8.26 3.37
CA GLU A 4 5.45 9.18 2.39
C GLU A 4 5.69 8.60 0.99
N CYS A 5 4.66 8.54 0.15
CA CYS A 5 4.83 8.19 -1.26
C CYS A 5 5.55 9.33 -1.97
N ILE A 6 6.71 9.06 -2.57
CA ILE A 6 7.53 10.05 -3.29
C ILE A 6 7.45 9.90 -4.82
N LYS A 7 6.71 8.91 -5.30
CA LYS A 7 6.51 8.65 -6.72
C LYS A 7 5.17 7.97 -6.93
N ALA A 8 4.25 8.65 -7.60
CA ALA A 8 2.91 8.12 -7.83
C ALA A 8 2.92 6.81 -8.66
N PHE A 9 1.99 5.91 -8.36
CA PHE A 9 1.83 4.61 -9.04
C PHE A 9 0.42 4.06 -8.86
N CYS A 10 0.08 3.01 -9.61
CA CYS A 10 -1.17 2.27 -9.43
C CYS A 10 -0.92 0.91 -8.79
N VAL A 11 -1.87 0.48 -7.94
CA VAL A 11 -1.97 -0.85 -7.34
C VAL A 11 -3.31 -1.44 -7.75
N ASP A 12 -3.35 -2.75 -7.97
CA ASP A 12 -4.59 -3.45 -8.26
C ASP A 12 -5.54 -3.33 -7.07
N SER A 13 -6.79 -2.93 -7.31
CA SER A 13 -7.81 -2.94 -6.28
C SER A 13 -8.20 -4.38 -5.96
N VAL A 14 -8.25 -4.72 -4.68
CA VAL A 14 -8.66 -6.05 -4.22
C VAL A 14 -9.73 -5.93 -3.14
N ASP A 15 -10.60 -6.92 -3.06
CA ASP A 15 -11.60 -7.03 -2.00
C ASP A 15 -10.98 -7.49 -0.65
N ASP A 16 -11.82 -7.60 0.38
CA ASP A 16 -11.40 -8.06 1.71
C ASP A 16 -10.94 -9.53 1.76
N ASN A 17 -11.06 -10.26 0.65
CA ASN A 17 -10.54 -11.62 0.49
C ASN A 17 -9.28 -11.66 -0.38
N GLY A 18 -8.79 -10.52 -0.88
CA GLY A 18 -7.63 -10.43 -1.75
C GLY A 18 -7.90 -10.77 -3.21
N PHE A 19 -9.17 -10.85 -3.65
CA PHE A 19 -9.50 -11.02 -5.06
C PHE A 19 -9.50 -9.68 -5.79
N CYS A 20 -8.87 -9.65 -6.97
CA CYS A 20 -8.86 -8.46 -7.82
C CYS A 20 -10.28 -8.02 -8.18
N VAL A 21 -10.52 -6.72 -8.09
CA VAL A 21 -11.74 -6.08 -8.59
C VAL A 21 -11.46 -5.66 -10.03
N ASP A 22 -12.17 -6.29 -10.98
CA ASP A 22 -11.91 -6.12 -12.40
C ASP A 22 -11.99 -4.66 -12.86
N ASN A 23 -10.96 -4.21 -13.60
CA ASN A 23 -10.82 -2.86 -14.14
C ASN A 23 -10.71 -1.73 -13.10
N GLU A 24 -10.44 -2.07 -11.84
CA GLU A 24 -10.20 -1.09 -10.79
C GLU A 24 -8.74 -1.12 -10.34
N CYS A 25 -8.13 0.06 -10.28
CA CYS A 25 -6.83 0.25 -9.65
C CYS A 25 -6.88 1.46 -8.73
N GLU A 26 -6.21 1.35 -7.59
CA GLU A 26 -6.04 2.48 -6.68
C GLU A 26 -4.81 3.28 -7.11
N GLN A 27 -5.02 4.57 -7.37
CA GLN A 27 -3.93 5.49 -7.66
C GLN A 27 -3.34 6.02 -6.34
N ILE A 28 -2.08 5.68 -6.09
CA ILE A 28 -1.33 6.17 -4.95
C ILE A 28 -0.63 7.46 -5.33
N GLN A 29 -1.07 8.56 -4.72
CA GLN A 29 -0.57 9.89 -5.03
C GLN A 29 0.75 10.18 -4.33
N GLU A 30 1.61 10.95 -4.98
CA GLU A 30 2.80 11.53 -4.34
C GLU A 30 2.37 12.45 -3.18
N GLY A 31 3.09 12.38 -2.05
CA GLY A 31 2.76 13.05 -0.79
C GLY A 31 1.74 12.32 0.08
N SER A 32 1.14 11.22 -0.39
CA SER A 32 0.24 10.41 0.45
C SER A 32 1.01 9.66 1.55
N MET A 33 0.35 9.48 2.70
CA MET A 33 0.99 9.03 3.95
C MET A 33 0.42 7.70 4.42
N TRP A 34 1.32 6.79 4.77
CA TRP A 34 1.01 5.39 5.01
C TRP A 34 1.77 4.83 6.21
N LYS A 35 1.18 3.87 6.90
CA LYS A 35 1.80 3.15 8.02
C LYS A 35 1.79 1.65 7.73
N PRO A 36 2.82 0.89 8.13
CA PRO A 36 2.75 -0.56 8.09
C PRO A 36 1.52 -1.07 8.84
N ASP A 37 0.86 -2.06 8.30
CA ASP A 37 -0.01 -2.91 9.11
C ASP A 37 0.88 -3.77 10.02
N ASP A 38 0.50 -3.86 11.30
CA ASP A 38 1.18 -4.74 12.26
C ASP A 38 0.76 -6.20 12.08
N SER A 39 -0.26 -6.47 11.25
CA SER A 39 -0.62 -7.83 10.86
C SER A 39 0.51 -8.46 10.02
N LYS A 40 0.88 -9.70 10.37
CA LYS A 40 1.96 -10.44 9.67
C LYS A 40 1.51 -11.08 8.36
N THR A 41 0.30 -10.78 7.91
CA THR A 41 -0.36 -11.52 6.81
C THR A 41 -0.92 -10.55 5.79
N THR A 42 -0.50 -10.72 4.54
CA THR A 42 -1.09 -10.07 3.37
C THR A 42 -2.16 -10.99 2.76
N LEU A 43 -3.13 -10.42 2.06
CA LEU A 43 -4.21 -11.16 1.39
C LEU A 43 -3.84 -11.56 -0.04
N THR A 44 -3.04 -10.75 -0.71
CA THR A 44 -2.60 -10.95 -2.11
C THR A 44 -1.31 -11.77 -2.21
N GLY A 45 -0.66 -12.07 -1.08
CA GLY A 45 0.67 -12.67 -1.03
C GLY A 45 1.82 -11.67 -1.27
N ALA A 46 1.54 -10.37 -1.32
CA ALA A 46 2.57 -9.33 -1.32
C ALA A 46 3.38 -9.34 -0.01
N GLU A 47 4.49 -8.62 0.04
CA GLU A 47 5.43 -8.67 1.17
C GLU A 47 5.04 -7.73 2.32
N VAL A 48 4.38 -6.61 2.01
CA VAL A 48 3.98 -5.61 3.02
C VAL A 48 2.60 -5.07 2.72
N ARG A 49 1.82 -4.92 3.80
CA ARG A 49 0.57 -4.14 3.80
C ARG A 49 0.82 -2.78 4.43
N LEU A 50 0.36 -1.74 3.76
CA LEU A 50 0.35 -0.37 4.27
C LEU A 50 -1.09 0.09 4.42
N ASN A 51 -1.42 0.68 5.57
CA ASN A 51 -2.67 1.38 5.78
C ASN A 51 -2.46 2.89 5.60
N ASP A 52 -3.47 3.59 5.10
CA ASP A 52 -3.47 5.04 5.18
C ASP A 52 -3.55 5.50 6.66
N LEU A 53 -3.37 6.80 6.90
CA LEU A 53 -3.39 7.31 8.27
C LEU A 53 -4.75 7.17 8.95
N THR A 54 -5.84 7.12 8.19
CA THR A 54 -7.20 6.91 8.73
C THR A 54 -7.46 5.45 9.10
N GLY A 55 -6.73 4.51 8.50
CA GLY A 55 -6.97 3.07 8.63
C GLY A 55 -8.18 2.58 7.85
N MET A 56 -8.73 3.40 6.95
CA MET A 56 -9.88 3.03 6.11
C MET A 56 -9.45 2.44 4.77
N ARG A 57 -8.20 2.67 4.36
CA ARG A 57 -7.65 2.18 3.10
C ARG A 57 -6.36 1.45 3.36
N TRP A 58 -6.12 0.42 2.57
CA TRP A 58 -4.88 -0.34 2.63
C TRP A 58 -4.43 -0.71 1.22
N ILE A 59 -3.12 -0.84 1.07
CA ILE A 59 -2.48 -1.39 -0.12
C ILE A 59 -1.51 -2.48 0.26
N GLU A 60 -1.31 -3.42 -0.65
CA GLU A 60 -0.31 -4.46 -0.55
C GLU A 60 0.70 -4.35 -1.67
N ILE A 61 1.98 -4.27 -1.31
CA ILE A 61 3.07 -4.01 -2.25
C ILE A 61 4.29 -4.88 -1.91
N SER A 62 5.23 -4.97 -2.86
CA SER A 62 6.54 -5.56 -2.61
C SER A 62 7.46 -4.60 -1.83
N ASN A 63 8.47 -5.15 -1.17
CA ASN A 63 9.56 -4.40 -0.54
C ASN A 63 10.33 -3.57 -1.56
N GLU A 64 10.46 -4.07 -2.80
CA GLU A 64 11.06 -3.31 -3.91
C GLU A 64 10.28 -2.02 -4.17
N ARG A 65 8.94 -2.13 -4.26
CA ARG A 65 8.07 -0.98 -4.50
C ARG A 65 8.07 -0.04 -3.30
N LEU A 66 8.07 -0.57 -2.07
CA LEU A 66 8.25 0.24 -0.85
C LEU A 66 9.56 1.05 -0.90
N GLY A 67 10.68 0.41 -1.24
CA GLY A 67 11.99 1.06 -1.27
C GLY A 67 12.19 2.07 -2.39
N SER A 68 11.46 1.92 -3.50
CA SER A 68 11.59 2.79 -4.69
C SER A 68 10.55 3.89 -4.79
N HIS A 69 9.38 3.73 -4.16
CA HIS A 69 8.26 4.68 -4.25
C HIS A 69 7.93 5.36 -2.94
N PHE A 70 8.51 4.93 -1.81
CA PHE A 70 8.25 5.54 -0.51
C PHE A 70 9.53 5.97 0.19
N LYS A 71 9.41 7.08 0.91
CA LYS A 71 10.41 7.55 1.85
C LYS A 71 9.90 7.34 3.27
N ARG A 72 10.73 6.69 4.07
CA ARG A 72 10.47 6.53 5.51
C ARG A 72 10.66 7.88 6.22
N LEU A 73 9.68 8.27 7.02
CA LEU A 73 9.73 9.46 7.86
C LEU A 73 10.09 9.05 9.30
N ASN A 74 11.01 9.80 9.90
CA ASN A 74 11.45 9.61 11.28
C ASN A 74 10.47 10.27 12.26
#